data_AF-A0A4W6FXN2-F1
#
_entry.id   AF-A0A4W6FXN2-F1
#
_cell.length_a   1.000
_cell.length_b   1.000
_cell.length_c   1.000
_cell.angle_alpha   90.00
_cell.angle_beta   90.00
_cell.angle_gamma   90.00
#
_symmetry.space_group_name_H-M   'P 1'
#
loop_
_entity.id
_entity.type
_entity.pdbx_description
1 polymer ?
#
loop_
_entity_poly.entity_id
_entity_poly.type
_entity_poly.pdbx_seq_one_letter_code
_entity_poly.pdbx_strand_id
1 'polypeptide(L)'
;MEAVALFSFTASEADEISFQKGDIIKVTEMEDDSCWFTAEIQGKRGYVPENYISLLPHPWFAGQVSRLEAERRLRWQDMGVFLLRESESAPGEFSVSVSYGDRVEHFRVLEGGGQYCIWDESFCSLNRLVDFYRTHSIAVEKVVLPQRPSLVPSPAVPPSV
;
A
#
# COMPACT_ATOMS: atom_id res chain seq x y z
N MET A 1 0.06 -9.21 -8.53
CA MET A 1 -1.36 -9.07 -8.15
C MET A 1 -1.99 -10.46 -8.13
N GLU A 2 -2.96 -10.73 -7.26
CA GLU A 2 -3.68 -12.00 -7.29
C GLU A 2 -5.02 -11.80 -7.99
N ALA A 3 -5.47 -12.81 -8.71
CA ALA A 3 -6.75 -12.84 -9.39
C ALA A 3 -7.40 -14.19 -9.15
N VAL A 4 -8.72 -14.25 -9.18
CA VAL A 4 -9.47 -15.50 -9.16
C VAL A 4 -10.00 -15.78 -10.55
N ALA A 5 -9.83 -17.01 -11.03
CA ALA A 5 -10.42 -17.46 -12.27
C ALA A 5 -11.95 -17.49 -12.15
N LEU A 6 -12.64 -16.72 -12.98
CA LEU A 6 -14.10 -16.72 -13.07
C LEU A 6 -14.63 -17.91 -13.87
N PHE A 7 -13.82 -18.38 -14.83
CA PHE A 7 -14.11 -19.50 -15.73
C PHE A 7 -12.86 -20.38 -15.90
N SER A 8 -13.04 -21.61 -16.38
CA SER A 8 -11.92 -22.46 -16.77
C SER A 8 -11.41 -22.07 -18.15
N PHE A 9 -10.10 -22.12 -18.36
CA PHE A 9 -9.42 -21.81 -19.61
C PHE A 9 -8.43 -22.92 -19.97
N THR A 10 -8.38 -23.29 -21.24
CA THR A 10 -7.40 -24.26 -21.77
C THR A 10 -6.51 -23.54 -22.76
N ALA A 11 -5.21 -23.51 -22.46
CA ALA A 11 -4.20 -22.91 -23.33
C ALA A 11 -4.25 -23.56 -24.71
N SER A 12 -4.37 -22.71 -25.74
CA SER A 12 -4.31 -23.06 -27.15
C SER A 12 -2.92 -22.79 -27.72
N GLU A 13 -2.20 -21.82 -27.16
CA GLU A 13 -0.85 -21.44 -27.57
C GLU A 13 0.22 -21.83 -26.53
N ALA A 14 1.48 -21.91 -26.95
CA ALA A 14 2.58 -22.36 -26.09
C ALA A 14 2.89 -21.36 -24.95
N ASP A 15 2.63 -20.08 -25.19
CA ASP A 15 2.89 -18.99 -24.26
C ASP A 15 1.72 -18.75 -23.29
N GLU A 16 0.63 -19.51 -23.41
CA GLU A 16 -0.56 -19.44 -22.55
C GLU A 16 -0.51 -20.45 -21.40
N ILE A 17 -1.32 -20.20 -20.37
CA ILE A 17 -1.46 -21.10 -19.22
C ILE A 17 -2.92 -21.50 -18.97
N SER A 18 -3.18 -22.81 -18.90
CA SER A 18 -4.49 -23.36 -18.55
C SER A 18 -4.77 -23.21 -17.06
N PHE A 19 -6.03 -22.97 -16.71
CA PHE A 19 -6.51 -22.87 -15.33
C PHE A 19 -7.98 -23.28 -15.21
N GLN A 20 -8.42 -23.59 -14.00
CA GLN A 20 -9.82 -23.92 -13.70
C GLN A 20 -10.51 -22.77 -13.00
N LYS A 21 -11.84 -22.69 -13.16
CA LYS A 21 -12.67 -21.75 -12.38
C LYS A 21 -12.38 -21.91 -10.88
N GLY A 22 -12.10 -20.80 -10.22
CA GLY A 22 -11.76 -20.72 -8.80
C GLY A 22 -10.26 -20.77 -8.51
N ASP A 23 -9.41 -21.03 -9.49
CA ASP A 23 -7.96 -21.00 -9.31
C ASP A 23 -7.48 -19.58 -8.94
N ILE A 24 -6.45 -19.53 -8.10
CA ILE A 24 -5.74 -18.29 -7.76
C ILE A 24 -4.60 -18.10 -8.74
N ILE A 25 -4.60 -16.96 -9.40
CA ILE A 25 -3.70 -16.61 -10.50
C ILE A 25 -2.87 -15.40 -10.08
N LYS A 26 -1.54 -15.53 -10.14
CA LYS A 26 -0.64 -14.43 -9.81
C LYS A 26 -0.33 -13.62 -11.06
N VAL A 27 -1.07 -12.56 -11.30
CA VAL A 27 -0.84 -11.60 -12.39
C VAL A 27 0.44 -10.82 -12.13
N THR A 28 1.38 -10.86 -13.06
CA THR A 28 2.70 -10.21 -12.98
C THR A 28 2.78 -8.95 -13.83
N GLU A 29 2.15 -8.93 -15.01
CA GLU A 29 2.14 -7.77 -15.92
C GLU A 29 0.75 -7.58 -16.53
N MET A 30 0.40 -6.31 -16.70
CA MET A 30 -0.87 -5.84 -17.24
C MET A 30 -0.48 -4.76 -18.25
N GLU A 31 -0.63 -5.05 -19.54
CA GLU A 31 -0.39 -4.08 -20.61
C GLU A 31 -1.73 -3.45 -20.99
N ASP A 32 -1.82 -2.11 -20.96
CA ASP A 32 -3.07 -1.37 -21.21
C ASP A 32 -3.71 -1.62 -22.59
N ASP A 33 -2.92 -2.07 -23.58
CA ASP A 33 -3.38 -2.28 -24.96
C ASP A 33 -3.71 -3.75 -25.30
N SER A 34 -3.61 -4.68 -24.34
CA SER A 34 -3.79 -6.13 -24.57
C SER A 34 -4.92 -6.72 -23.73
N CYS A 35 -5.78 -7.54 -24.34
CA CYS A 35 -6.83 -8.31 -23.63
C CYS A 35 -6.28 -9.50 -22.81
N TRP A 36 -4.97 -9.54 -22.58
CA TRP A 36 -4.24 -10.63 -21.95
C TRP A 36 -3.29 -10.10 -20.89
N PHE A 37 -3.22 -10.80 -19.78
CA PHE A 37 -2.27 -10.54 -18.71
C PHE A 37 -1.21 -11.61 -18.67
N THR A 38 0.02 -11.22 -18.34
CA THR A 38 1.06 -12.19 -17.97
C THR A 38 0.79 -12.61 -16.53
N ALA A 39 0.71 -13.91 -16.30
CA ALA A 39 0.49 -14.47 -14.97
C ALA A 39 1.34 -15.71 -14.70
N GLU A 40 1.42 -16.08 -13.43
CA GLU A 40 2.11 -17.25 -12.92
C GLU A 40 1.12 -18.13 -12.15
N ILE A 41 1.05 -19.42 -12.49
CA ILE A 41 0.19 -20.42 -11.83
C ILE A 41 1.05 -21.67 -11.57
N GLN A 42 1.17 -22.07 -10.30
CA GLN A 42 1.98 -23.24 -9.88
C GLN A 42 3.43 -23.22 -10.42
N GLY A 43 4.04 -22.03 -10.51
CA GLY A 43 5.41 -21.86 -11.02
C GLY A 43 5.57 -21.85 -12.53
N LYS A 44 4.49 -22.04 -13.30
CA LYS A 44 4.48 -21.83 -14.77
C LYS A 44 4.00 -20.41 -15.06
N ARG A 45 4.74 -19.68 -15.91
CA ARG A 45 4.39 -18.33 -16.37
C ARG A 45 3.84 -18.39 -17.79
N GLY A 46 2.83 -17.57 -18.08
CA GLY A 46 2.20 -17.47 -19.40
C GLY A 46 1.07 -16.45 -19.41
N TYR A 47 0.42 -16.33 -20.56
CA TYR A 47 -0.71 -15.41 -20.75
C TYR A 47 -2.03 -16.01 -20.27
N VAL A 48 -2.85 -15.17 -19.64
CA VAL A 48 -4.24 -15.46 -19.27
C VAL A 48 -5.17 -14.36 -19.80
N PRO A 49 -6.39 -14.70 -20.25
CA PRO A 49 -7.31 -13.71 -20.76
C PRO A 49 -7.91 -12.88 -19.62
N GLU A 50 -7.91 -11.55 -19.77
CA GLU A 50 -8.42 -10.62 -18.74
C GLU A 50 -9.87 -10.94 -18.35
N ASN A 51 -10.75 -11.14 -19.34
CA ASN A 51 -12.18 -11.39 -19.13
C ASN A 51 -12.50 -12.71 -18.42
N TYR A 52 -11.51 -13.57 -18.19
CA TYR A 52 -11.68 -14.86 -17.52
C TYR A 52 -11.27 -14.81 -16.06
N ILE A 53 -10.72 -13.70 -15.60
CA ILE A 53 -10.22 -13.55 -14.24
C ILE A 53 -10.79 -12.29 -13.61
N SER A 54 -10.97 -12.32 -12.30
CA SER A 54 -11.29 -11.14 -11.51
C SER A 54 -10.10 -10.86 -10.62
N LEU A 55 -9.49 -9.69 -10.79
CA LEU A 55 -8.41 -9.25 -9.91
C LEU A 55 -8.95 -9.22 -8.49
N LEU A 56 -8.32 -10.00 -7.62
CA LEU A 56 -8.71 -10.00 -6.22
C LEU A 56 -8.36 -8.63 -5.67
N PRO A 57 -9.30 -7.97 -4.96
CA PRO A 57 -8.94 -6.79 -4.19
C PRO A 57 -7.82 -7.22 -3.26
N HIS A 58 -6.72 -6.48 -3.30
CA HIS A 58 -5.61 -6.81 -2.43
C HIS A 58 -6.12 -6.87 -0.98
N PRO A 59 -5.67 -7.83 -0.15
CA PRO A 59 -6.14 -7.92 1.24
C PRO A 59 -5.84 -6.64 2.02
N TRP A 60 -4.85 -5.87 1.57
CA TRP A 60 -4.55 -4.54 2.08
C TRP A 60 -5.39 -3.44 1.43
N PHE A 61 -5.99 -3.61 0.26
CA PHE A 61 -6.85 -2.60 -0.35
C PHE A 61 -8.29 -2.71 0.18
N ALA A 62 -8.65 -1.81 1.09
CA ALA A 62 -9.95 -1.79 1.73
C ALA A 62 -11.01 -0.95 0.97
N GLY A 63 -10.62 -0.28 -0.12
CA GLY A 63 -11.51 0.58 -0.92
C GLY A 63 -12.04 1.77 -0.12
N GLN A 64 -13.35 2.04 -0.21
CA GLN A 64 -14.05 3.09 0.53
C GLN A 64 -14.23 2.72 2.00
N VAL A 65 -13.15 2.90 2.76
CA VAL A 65 -13.16 2.75 4.22
C VAL A 65 -12.84 4.10 4.84
N SER A 66 -13.65 4.47 5.82
CA SER A 66 -13.47 5.73 6.52
C SER A 66 -12.21 5.73 7.37
N ARG A 67 -11.69 6.92 7.69
CA ARG A 67 -10.56 7.02 8.61
C ARG A 67 -10.88 6.34 9.94
N LEU A 68 -12.06 6.62 10.50
CA LEU A 68 -12.53 6.05 11.76
C LEU A 68 -12.69 4.52 11.69
N GLU A 69 -13.21 4.01 10.58
CA GLU A 69 -13.37 2.58 10.39
C GLU A 69 -12.02 1.87 10.23
N ALA A 70 -11.05 2.50 9.54
CA ALA A 70 -9.69 2.02 9.47
C ALA A 70 -9.03 1.95 10.85
N GLU A 71 -9.19 3.01 11.67
CA GLU A 71 -8.72 3.02 13.06
C GLU A 71 -9.37 1.87 13.85
N ARG A 72 -10.68 1.67 13.74
CA ARG A 72 -11.39 0.60 14.45
C ARG A 72 -10.90 -0.81 14.08
N ARG A 73 -10.53 -1.03 12.82
CA ARG A 73 -10.05 -2.33 12.33
C ARG A 73 -8.59 -2.62 12.72
N LEU A 74 -7.77 -1.57 12.79
CA LEU A 74 -6.32 -1.69 12.99
C LEU A 74 -5.87 -1.49 14.43
N ARG A 75 -6.61 -0.70 15.21
CA ARG A 75 -6.38 -0.57 16.65
C ARG A 75 -6.59 -1.96 17.24
N TRP A 76 -5.59 -2.50 17.94
CA TRP A 76 -5.53 -3.89 18.44
C TRP A 76 -5.03 -4.96 17.46
N GLN A 77 -4.54 -4.58 16.28
CA GLN A 77 -3.78 -5.48 15.42
C GLN A 77 -2.29 -5.40 15.72
N ASP A 78 -1.55 -6.44 15.32
CA ASP A 78 -0.09 -6.47 15.40
C ASP A 78 0.55 -5.25 14.73
N MET A 79 1.73 -4.87 15.22
CA MET A 79 2.50 -3.77 14.63
C MET A 79 2.82 -4.07 13.16
N GLY A 80 2.58 -3.08 12.30
CA GLY A 80 2.81 -3.18 10.86
C GLY A 80 1.61 -3.69 10.05
N VAL A 81 0.51 -4.14 10.69
CA VAL A 81 -0.73 -4.44 9.96
C VAL A 81 -1.26 -3.15 9.34
N PHE A 82 -1.59 -3.18 8.04
CA PHE A 82 -1.97 -1.97 7.31
C PHE A 82 -3.12 -2.22 6.34
N LEU A 83 -3.75 -1.13 5.92
CA LEU A 83 -4.68 -1.10 4.80
C LEU A 83 -4.53 0.20 4.00
N LEU A 84 -4.73 0.11 2.69
CA LEU A 84 -4.88 1.21 1.75
C LEU A 84 -6.36 1.46 1.52
N ARG A 85 -6.79 2.71 1.71
CA ARG A 85 -8.18 3.15 1.58
C ARG A 85 -8.28 4.39 0.70
N GLU A 86 -9.42 4.59 0.08
CA GLU A 86 -9.76 5.87 -0.56
C GLU A 86 -9.95 6.95 0.50
N SER A 87 -9.47 8.16 0.20
CA SER A 87 -9.56 9.30 1.09
C SER A 87 -10.98 9.88 1.05
N GLU A 88 -11.73 9.77 2.16
CA GLU A 88 -13.02 10.46 2.30
C GLU A 88 -12.90 11.99 2.23
N SER A 89 -11.75 12.52 2.63
CA SER A 89 -11.52 13.97 2.65
C SER A 89 -11.06 14.52 1.30
N ALA A 90 -10.66 13.66 0.37
CA ALA A 90 -10.20 14.06 -0.95
C ALA A 90 -10.51 12.98 -2.01
N PRO A 91 -11.57 13.15 -2.79
CA PRO A 91 -11.95 12.20 -3.83
C PRO A 91 -10.83 12.11 -4.89
N GLY A 92 -10.40 10.88 -5.20
CA GLY A 92 -9.28 10.59 -6.10
C GLY A 92 -7.94 10.36 -5.39
N GLU A 93 -7.85 10.61 -4.09
CA GLU A 93 -6.62 10.36 -3.32
C GLU A 93 -6.74 9.10 -2.44
N PHE A 94 -5.60 8.48 -2.14
CA PHE A 94 -5.53 7.31 -1.30
C PHE A 94 -4.84 7.62 0.04
N SER A 95 -5.03 6.73 1.02
CA SER A 95 -4.34 6.80 2.30
C SER A 95 -3.96 5.40 2.76
N VAL A 96 -2.72 5.22 3.22
CA VAL A 96 -2.27 4.01 3.89
C VAL A 96 -2.42 4.19 5.39
N SER A 97 -3.22 3.35 6.02
CA SER A 97 -3.41 3.32 7.47
C SER A 97 -2.64 2.14 8.05
N VAL A 98 -1.79 2.37 9.04
CA VAL A 98 -0.86 1.36 9.58
C VAL A 98 -1.02 1.28 11.10
N SER A 99 -1.12 0.07 11.64
CA SER A 99 -1.11 -0.21 13.07
C SER A 99 0.30 -0.07 13.64
N TYR A 100 0.43 0.73 14.69
CA TYR A 100 1.61 0.83 15.54
C TYR A 100 1.27 0.34 16.97
N GLY A 101 0.44 -0.70 17.07
CA GLY A 101 0.02 -1.29 18.35
C GLY A 101 -1.18 -0.55 18.96
N ASP A 102 -0.93 0.45 19.81
CA ASP A 102 -1.99 1.21 20.49
C ASP A 102 -2.60 2.33 19.63
N ARG A 103 -1.90 2.66 18.54
CA ARG A 103 -2.20 3.78 17.63
C ARG A 103 -2.25 3.32 16.19
N VAL A 104 -2.97 4.08 15.38
CA VAL A 104 -3.04 3.91 13.93
C VAL A 104 -2.55 5.21 13.31
N GLU A 105 -1.53 5.12 12.47
CA GLU A 105 -1.01 6.24 11.71
C GLU A 105 -1.56 6.20 10.29
N HIS A 106 -1.78 7.38 9.70
CA HIS A 106 -2.34 7.51 8.36
C HIS A 106 -1.39 8.31 7.47
N PHE A 107 -0.93 7.68 6.40
CA PHE A 107 -0.04 8.28 5.42
C PHE A 107 -0.83 8.58 4.15
N ARG A 108 -0.78 9.82 3.69
CA ARG A 108 -1.43 10.24 2.45
C ARG A 108 -0.64 9.71 1.26
N VAL A 109 -1.33 9.12 0.30
CA VAL A 109 -0.75 8.77 -1.01
C VAL A 109 -1.17 9.84 -1.99
N LEU A 110 -0.20 10.52 -2.56
CA LEU A 110 -0.39 11.51 -3.61
C LEU A 110 -0.36 10.81 -4.96
N GLU A 111 -1.27 11.19 -5.85
CA GLU A 111 -1.27 10.77 -7.25
C GLU A 111 -0.99 11.99 -8.14
N GLY A 112 -0.09 11.82 -9.11
CA GLY A 112 0.22 12.85 -10.08
C GLY A 112 0.87 12.28 -11.33
N GLY A 113 0.20 12.43 -12.48
CA GLY A 113 0.72 12.00 -13.78
C GLY A 113 0.87 10.49 -13.91
N GLY A 114 -0.01 9.71 -13.25
CA GLY A 114 0.04 8.25 -13.25
C GLY A 114 1.07 7.66 -12.29
N GLN A 115 1.67 8.48 -11.42
CA GLN A 115 2.60 8.06 -10.38
C GLN A 115 2.02 8.27 -8.99
N TYR A 116 2.44 7.41 -8.06
CA TYR A 116 1.99 7.38 -6.67
C TYR A 116 3.17 7.56 -5.72
N CYS A 117 3.04 8.41 -4.71
CA CYS A 117 4.06 8.56 -3.65
C CYS A 117 3.43 8.84 -2.28
N ILE A 118 4.11 8.43 -1.21
CA ILE A 118 3.81 8.88 0.17
C ILE A 118 4.74 10.02 0.59
N TRP A 119 6.03 9.91 0.21
CA TRP A 119 7.10 10.86 0.52
C TRP A 119 7.84 11.24 -0.77
N ASP A 120 9.17 11.12 -0.78
CA ASP A 120 10.03 11.49 -1.91
C ASP A 120 10.00 10.43 -3.05
N GLU A 121 9.75 9.17 -2.71
CA GLU A 121 9.77 8.09 -3.70
C GLU A 121 8.45 7.95 -4.45
N SER A 122 8.53 8.00 -5.79
CA SER A 122 7.40 7.80 -6.70
C SER A 122 7.41 6.42 -7.35
N PHE A 123 6.20 5.89 -7.56
CA PHE A 123 5.97 4.56 -8.09
C PHE A 123 4.94 4.61 -9.21
N CYS A 124 5.11 3.81 -10.25
CA CYS A 124 4.14 3.70 -11.35
C CYS A 124 2.85 2.95 -10.97
N SER A 125 2.74 2.41 -9.75
CA SER A 125 1.51 1.79 -9.25
C SER A 125 1.44 1.76 -7.72
N LEU A 126 0.23 1.76 -7.17
CA LEU A 126 -0.02 1.54 -5.73
C LEU A 126 0.57 0.20 -5.25
N ASN A 127 0.56 -0.81 -6.10
CA ASN A 127 1.18 -2.10 -5.82
C ASN A 127 2.67 -1.99 -5.56
N ARG A 128 3.41 -1.30 -6.45
CA ARG A 128 4.85 -1.07 -6.30
C ARG A 128 5.14 -0.26 -5.03
N LEU A 129 4.32 0.75 -4.74
CA LEU A 129 4.41 1.53 -3.52
C LEU A 129 4.24 0.65 -2.27
N VAL A 130 3.21 -0.19 -2.23
CA VAL A 130 2.95 -1.08 -1.10
C VAL A 130 4.05 -2.13 -0.95
N ASP A 131 4.48 -2.77 -2.04
CA ASP A 131 5.56 -3.77 -1.99
C ASP A 131 6.89 -3.15 -1.55
N PHE A 132 7.16 -1.90 -1.92
CA PHE A 132 8.33 -1.16 -1.44
C PHE A 132 8.28 -0.96 0.08
N TYR A 133 7.18 -0.42 0.60
CA TYR A 133 7.03 -0.12 2.03
C TYR A 133 6.73 -1.35 2.91
N ARG A 134 6.63 -2.55 2.33
CA ARG A 134 6.65 -3.81 3.09
C ARG A 134 8.03 -4.15 3.64
N THR A 135 9.08 -3.72 2.96
CA THR A 135 10.48 -3.95 3.36
C THR A 135 11.21 -2.68 3.78
N HIS A 136 10.62 -1.50 3.52
CA HIS A 136 11.15 -0.19 3.89
C HIS A 136 10.21 0.49 4.90
N SER A 137 10.76 1.04 5.98
CA SER A 137 9.95 1.73 6.98
C SER A 137 9.31 2.99 6.39
N ILE A 138 7.99 3.12 6.49
CA ILE A 138 7.25 4.33 6.11
C ILE A 138 7.54 5.48 7.09
N ALA A 139 7.77 5.14 8.36
CA ALA A 139 8.13 6.11 9.38
C ALA A 139 9.63 6.40 9.28
N VAL A 140 9.98 7.62 8.85
CA VAL A 140 11.31 8.19 9.06
C VAL A 140 11.55 8.17 10.57
N GLU A 141 12.56 7.44 11.03
CA GLU A 141 12.99 7.49 12.42
C GLU A 141 13.23 8.95 12.80
N LYS A 142 12.34 9.51 13.61
CA LYS A 142 12.51 10.85 14.16
C LYS A 142 13.63 10.73 15.19
N VAL A 143 14.89 10.92 14.78
CA VAL A 143 16.02 10.99 15.70
C VAL A 143 15.79 12.19 16.61
N VAL A 144 15.28 11.93 17.81
CA VAL A 144 15.15 12.95 18.85
C VAL A 144 16.53 13.14 19.48
N LEU A 145 17.24 14.17 19.03
CA LEU A 145 18.50 14.57 19.66
C LEU A 145 18.19 15.28 20.99
N PRO A 146 18.76 14.86 22.13
CA PRO A 146 18.59 15.56 23.39
C PRO A 146 19.17 16.98 23.29
N GLN A 147 18.30 17.98 23.42
CA GLN A 147 18.69 19.38 23.54
C GLN A 147 19.09 19.65 25.00
N ARG A 148 20.23 20.32 25.22
CA ARG A 148 20.59 20.78 26.58
C ARG A 148 19.58 21.85 27.01
N PRO A 149 19.09 21.84 28.26
CA PRO A 149 18.24 22.91 28.75
C PRO A 149 18.97 24.25 28.64
N SER A 150 18.31 25.24 28.05
CA SER A 150 18.81 26.61 27.97
C SER A 150 18.94 27.19 29.38
N LEU A 151 20.18 27.30 29.87
CA LEU A 151 20.49 28.04 31.08
C LEU A 151 20.30 29.53 30.77
N VAL A 152 19.13 30.08 31.06
CA VAL A 152 18.98 31.54 31.16
C VAL A 152 19.81 32.00 32.37
N PRO A 153 20.80 32.91 32.20
CA PRO A 153 21.48 33.47 33.36
C PRO A 153 20.47 34.31 34.16
N SER A 154 20.37 34.05 35.47
CA SER A 154 19.54 34.82 36.38
C SER A 154 19.91 36.31 36.33
N PRO A 155 18.94 37.24 36.34
CA PRO A 155 19.26 38.66 36.41
C PRO A 155 20.00 38.96 37.71
N ALA A 156 21.18 39.58 37.59
CA ALA A 156 21.96 40.03 38.73
C ALA A 156 21.15 41.04 39.54
N VAL A 157 20.94 40.74 40.82
CA VAL A 157 20.35 41.68 41.79
C VAL A 157 21.39 42.78 42.06
N PRO A 158 21.14 44.06 41.76
CA PRO A 158 22.05 45.12 42.16
C PRO A 158 22.00 45.32 43.68
N PRO A 159 23.14 45.60 44.34
CA PRO A 159 23.17 45.82 45.78
C PRO A 159 22.40 47.10 46.13
N SER A 160 21.59 47.02 47.19
CA SER A 160 20.96 48.19 47.80
C SER A 160 22.02 49.12 48.38
N VAL A 161 22.01 50.38 47.96
CA VAL A 161 22.63 51.51 48.67
C VAL A 161 21.67 52.68 48.70
#